data_AF-A0A932VCX6-F1
#
_entry.id   AF-A0A932VCX6-F1
#
_cell.length_a   1.000
_cell.length_b   1.000
_cell.length_c   1.000
_cell.angle_alpha   90.00
_cell.angle_beta   90.00
_cell.angle_gamma   90.00
#
_symmetry.space_group_name_H-M   'P 1'
#
loop_
_entity.id
_entity.type
_entity.pdbx_description
1 polymer ?
#
loop_
_entity_poly.entity_id
_entity_poly.type
_entity_poly.pdbx_seq_one_letter_code
_entity_poly.pdbx_strand_id
1 'polypeptide(L)'
;MLKGLTWSFLIHALLLPQAGAASSSKHLDELRKRYPYGLIGDDFGLLNVDDLAVNTCDAEPEPFSEKSIAYPYWQCFETNKIVFSCKLEDYDESIKKQLAGIEITVSLSDQQISYSSRRAIVLSNCKWFESEWKRVTQNQKHVCLSGPRGSDDEMSGVQKQTNRMFDKFKTQHGCVSYFHGDCDLQYRLAQDCVAQPK
;
A
#
# COMPACT_ATOMS: atom_id res chain seq x y z
N MET A 1 -69.29 -13.49 3.27
CA MET A 1 -69.07 -12.20 2.57
C MET A 1 -68.17 -11.38 3.48
N LEU A 2 -66.93 -10.96 3.22
CA LEU A 2 -66.04 -10.84 2.05
C LEU A 2 -64.58 -11.03 2.54
N LYS A 3 -63.75 -11.71 1.72
CA LYS A 3 -62.38 -11.37 1.23
C LYS A 3 -61.47 -10.55 2.18
N GLY A 4 -60.27 -10.96 2.60
CA GLY A 4 -59.18 -11.61 1.84
C GLY A 4 -58.41 -10.57 1.02
N LEU A 5 -57.27 -10.08 1.50
CA LEU A 5 -56.29 -9.34 0.68
C LEU A 5 -54.87 -9.48 1.26
N THR A 6 -54.05 -10.29 0.59
CA THR A 6 -52.61 -10.48 0.83
C THR A 6 -51.81 -9.39 0.13
N TRP A 7 -50.88 -8.74 0.84
CA TRP A 7 -49.91 -7.82 0.25
C TRP A 7 -48.60 -8.56 -0.05
N SER A 8 -48.45 -9.01 -1.29
CA SER A 8 -47.15 -9.40 -1.86
C SER A 8 -46.43 -8.15 -2.33
N PHE A 9 -45.40 -7.73 -1.60
CA PHE A 9 -44.44 -6.75 -2.11
C PHE A 9 -43.46 -7.43 -3.06
N LEU A 10 -43.63 -7.18 -4.36
CA LEU A 10 -42.66 -7.46 -5.41
C LEU A 10 -41.47 -6.50 -5.28
N ILE A 11 -40.35 -6.98 -4.71
CA ILE A 11 -39.06 -6.28 -4.78
C ILE A 11 -38.53 -6.48 -6.21
N HIS A 12 -38.69 -5.47 -7.05
CA HIS A 12 -38.00 -5.39 -8.33
C HIS A 12 -36.52 -5.12 -8.07
N ALA A 13 -35.71 -6.17 -8.18
CA ALA A 13 -34.26 -6.08 -8.25
C ALA A 13 -33.87 -5.34 -9.54
N LEU A 14 -33.56 -4.04 -9.43
CA LEU A 14 -32.89 -3.27 -10.46
C LEU A 14 -31.44 -3.78 -10.59
N LEU A 15 -31.24 -4.74 -11.50
CA LEU A 15 -29.93 -5.11 -12.02
C LEU A 15 -29.43 -3.95 -12.91
N LEU A 16 -28.82 -2.95 -12.27
CA LEU A 16 -28.00 -1.96 -12.98
C LEU A 16 -26.71 -2.64 -13.47
N PRO A 17 -26.34 -2.51 -14.75
CA PRO A 17 -25.06 -3.02 -15.24
C PRO A 17 -23.92 -2.27 -14.56
N GLN A 18 -23.02 -2.99 -13.87
CA GLN A 18 -21.80 -2.42 -13.32
C GLN A 18 -20.85 -2.02 -14.46
N ALA A 19 -21.00 -0.80 -14.97
CA ALA A 19 -20.10 -0.18 -15.94
C ALA A 19 -18.77 0.31 -15.31
N GLY A 20 -18.19 -0.47 -14.38
CA GLY A 20 -16.99 -0.07 -13.62
C GLY A 20 -15.66 -0.60 -14.15
N ALA A 21 -15.66 -1.63 -15.02
CA ALA A 21 -14.44 -2.37 -15.35
C ALA A 21 -13.62 -1.77 -16.52
N ALA A 22 -14.24 -1.05 -17.46
CA ALA A 22 -13.54 -0.55 -18.65
C ALA A 22 -12.60 0.64 -18.38
N SER A 23 -12.88 1.43 -17.35
CA SER A 23 -12.09 2.63 -17.02
C SER A 23 -10.77 2.30 -16.30
N SER A 24 -10.70 1.21 -15.53
CA SER A 24 -9.47 0.87 -14.80
C SER A 24 -8.38 0.32 -15.72
N SER A 25 -8.74 -0.43 -16.77
CA SER A 25 -7.79 -0.98 -17.75
C SER A 25 -6.98 0.11 -18.42
N LYS A 26 -7.64 1.14 -18.98
CA LYS A 26 -6.95 2.23 -19.69
C LYS A 26 -6.01 3.01 -18.77
N HIS A 27 -6.45 3.26 -17.54
CA HIS A 27 -5.65 3.95 -16.53
C HIS A 27 -4.37 3.16 -16.18
N LEU A 28 -4.51 1.86 -15.89
CA LEU A 28 -3.38 1.00 -15.57
C LEU A 28 -2.40 0.87 -16.74
N ASP A 29 -2.91 0.80 -17.98
CA ASP A 29 -2.09 0.78 -19.19
C ASP A 29 -1.28 2.07 -19.37
N GLU A 30 -1.86 3.23 -19.07
CA GLU A 30 -1.15 4.52 -19.10
C GLU A 30 -0.03 4.58 -18.05
N LEU A 31 -0.29 4.10 -16.83
CA LEU A 31 0.73 4.02 -15.77
C LEU A 31 1.89 3.10 -16.19
N ARG A 32 1.58 1.88 -16.64
CA ARG A 32 2.58 0.89 -17.06
C ARG A 32 3.35 1.31 -18.30
N LYS A 33 2.75 2.08 -19.21
CA LYS A 33 3.45 2.63 -20.37
C LYS A 33 4.53 3.64 -19.96
N ARG A 34 4.29 4.44 -18.92
CA ARG A 34 5.21 5.51 -18.50
C ARG A 34 6.20 5.08 -17.43
N TYR A 35 5.82 4.14 -16.58
CA TYR A 35 6.65 3.59 -15.51
C TYR A 35 6.50 2.06 -15.49
N PRO A 36 7.11 1.36 -16.46
CA PRO A 36 6.88 -0.07 -16.68
C PRO A 36 7.27 -0.96 -15.49
N TYR A 37 8.11 -0.45 -14.59
CA TYR A 37 8.58 -1.18 -13.43
C TYR A 37 8.09 -0.60 -12.10
N GLY A 38 7.24 0.44 -12.11
CA GLY A 38 6.78 1.13 -10.89
C GLY A 38 5.78 0.34 -10.05
N LEU A 39 5.10 -0.65 -10.63
CA LEU A 39 3.91 -1.28 -10.07
C LEU A 39 3.90 -2.79 -10.29
N ILE A 40 3.61 -3.54 -9.22
CA ILE A 40 3.37 -4.98 -9.23
C ILE A 40 1.87 -5.22 -9.12
N GLY A 41 1.28 -5.83 -10.16
CA GLY A 41 -0.16 -6.15 -10.18
C GLY A 41 -1.04 -4.97 -10.61
N ASP A 42 -2.28 -4.98 -10.15
CA ASP A 42 -3.30 -3.93 -10.39
C ASP A 42 -3.14 -2.80 -9.36
N ASP A 43 -3.53 -1.58 -9.73
CA ASP A 43 -3.55 -0.41 -8.85
C ASP A 43 -4.94 -0.09 -8.29
N PHE A 44 -5.99 -0.67 -8.87
CA PHE A 44 -7.39 -0.41 -8.54
C PHE A 44 -7.81 1.08 -8.68
N GLY A 45 -7.12 1.84 -9.53
CA GLY A 45 -7.33 3.28 -9.72
C GLY A 45 -6.92 4.14 -8.52
N LEU A 46 -6.01 3.65 -7.67
CA LEU A 46 -5.51 4.37 -6.50
C LEU A 46 -4.26 5.20 -6.80
N LEU A 47 -3.49 4.79 -7.81
CA LEU A 47 -2.21 5.41 -8.13
C LEU A 47 -2.37 6.39 -9.29
N ASN A 48 -1.41 7.29 -9.42
CA ASN A 48 -1.27 8.19 -10.54
C ASN A 48 0.19 8.24 -10.99
N VAL A 49 0.44 8.98 -12.07
CA VAL A 49 1.78 9.13 -12.66
C VAL A 49 2.81 9.63 -11.63
N ASP A 50 2.42 10.56 -10.77
CA ASP A 50 3.32 11.17 -9.78
C ASP A 50 3.71 10.18 -8.68
N ASP A 51 2.78 9.30 -8.27
CA ASP A 51 3.07 8.23 -7.31
C ASP A 51 4.13 7.27 -7.82
N LEU A 52 4.12 6.96 -9.13
CA LEU A 52 5.14 6.08 -9.72
C LEU A 52 6.44 6.84 -9.96
N ALA A 53 6.35 8.12 -10.33
CA ALA A 53 7.50 8.99 -10.53
C ALA A 53 8.34 9.17 -9.26
N VAL A 54 7.70 9.32 -8.11
CA VAL A 54 8.40 9.60 -6.84
C VAL A 54 9.34 8.45 -6.45
N ASN A 55 9.02 7.20 -6.77
CA ASN A 55 9.86 6.04 -6.46
C ASN A 55 11.16 6.02 -7.27
N THR A 56 11.16 6.68 -8.44
CA THR A 56 12.36 6.84 -9.27
C THR A 56 13.37 7.83 -8.66
N CYS A 57 12.94 8.62 -7.66
CA CYS A 57 13.83 9.47 -6.88
C CYS A 57 14.69 8.67 -5.89
N ASP A 58 14.28 7.45 -5.52
CA ASP A 58 14.94 6.66 -4.48
C ASP A 58 15.97 5.68 -5.08
N ALA A 59 15.69 5.15 -6.27
CA ALA A 59 16.58 4.25 -7.00
C ALA A 59 16.27 4.24 -8.51
N GLU A 60 17.23 3.82 -9.32
CA GLU A 60 17.00 3.60 -10.74
C GLU A 60 15.90 2.53 -10.92
N PRO A 61 14.85 2.79 -11.73
CA PRO A 61 13.80 1.79 -11.93
C PRO A 61 14.36 0.51 -12.51
N GLU A 62 13.92 -0.67 -12.10
CA GLU A 62 14.41 -1.93 -12.67
C GLU A 62 13.28 -2.96 -12.72
N PRO A 63 13.30 -3.93 -13.65
CA PRO A 63 12.28 -4.98 -13.67
C PRO A 63 12.21 -5.72 -12.33
N PHE A 64 10.99 -5.99 -11.88
CA PHE A 64 10.79 -6.78 -10.66
C PHE A 64 11.46 -8.15 -10.80
N SER A 65 12.33 -8.47 -9.84
CA SER A 65 12.98 -9.77 -9.72
C SER A 65 13.31 -10.04 -8.26
N GLU A 66 13.57 -11.30 -7.92
CA GLU A 66 14.03 -11.70 -6.57
C GLU A 66 15.39 -11.07 -6.20
N LYS A 67 16.10 -10.50 -7.19
CA LYS A 67 17.40 -9.83 -7.01
C LYS A 67 17.28 -8.30 -6.93
N SER A 68 16.11 -7.73 -7.21
CA SER A 68 15.89 -6.29 -7.08
C SER A 68 15.74 -5.95 -5.61
N ILE A 69 16.73 -5.25 -5.08
CA ILE A 69 16.79 -4.92 -3.65
C ILE A 69 16.40 -3.46 -3.41
N ALA A 70 16.80 -2.54 -4.30
CA ALA A 70 16.75 -1.12 -4.01
C ALA A 70 15.46 -0.42 -4.45
N TYR A 71 14.83 -0.86 -5.54
CA TYR A 71 13.72 -0.10 -6.11
C TYR A 71 12.41 -0.29 -5.32
N PRO A 72 11.76 0.78 -4.86
CA PRO A 72 10.53 0.67 -4.09
C PRO A 72 9.32 0.49 -5.03
N TYR A 73 8.88 -0.74 -5.23
CA TYR A 73 7.71 -1.02 -6.06
C TYR A 73 6.42 -0.67 -5.32
N TRP A 74 5.41 -0.15 -6.02
CA TRP A 74 4.04 -0.16 -5.54
C TRP A 74 3.41 -1.55 -5.69
N GLN A 75 2.60 -1.97 -4.73
CA GLN A 75 1.74 -3.15 -4.83
C GLN A 75 0.46 -2.91 -4.02
N CYS A 76 -0.69 -3.23 -4.63
CA CYS A 76 -2.00 -2.94 -4.03
C CYS A 76 -2.74 -4.22 -3.63
N PHE A 77 -3.46 -4.14 -2.52
CA PHE A 77 -4.11 -5.28 -1.88
C PHE A 77 -5.48 -4.90 -1.34
N GLU A 78 -6.32 -5.90 -1.10
CA GLU A 78 -7.55 -5.72 -0.33
C GLU A 78 -7.22 -5.36 1.13
N THR A 79 -7.84 -4.31 1.67
CA THR A 79 -7.56 -3.81 3.02
C THR A 79 -7.81 -4.88 4.09
N ASN A 80 -8.77 -5.78 3.88
CA ASN A 80 -9.10 -6.86 4.82
C ASN A 80 -8.02 -7.96 4.91
N LYS A 81 -7.02 -7.95 4.03
CA LYS A 81 -5.86 -8.86 4.07
C LYS A 81 -4.70 -8.29 4.84
N ILE A 82 -4.83 -7.08 5.37
CA ILE A 82 -3.70 -6.34 5.93
C ILE A 82 -3.88 -6.08 7.42
N VAL A 83 -2.83 -6.35 8.18
CA VAL A 83 -2.70 -6.02 9.59
C VAL A 83 -1.58 -5.01 9.75
N PHE A 84 -1.90 -3.85 10.31
CA PHE A 84 -0.92 -2.86 10.75
C PHE A 84 -0.69 -3.04 12.25
N SER A 85 0.57 -3.02 12.69
CA SER A 85 0.91 -3.07 14.10
C SER A 85 2.17 -2.26 14.44
N CYS A 86 2.27 -1.88 15.72
CA CYS A 86 3.48 -1.32 16.31
C CYS A 86 4.11 -2.38 17.21
N LYS A 87 5.18 -3.02 16.72
CA LYS A 87 5.94 -4.00 17.49
C LYS A 87 6.84 -3.27 18.47
N LEU A 88 6.69 -3.52 19.77
CA LEU A 88 7.56 -2.91 20.76
C LEU A 88 8.99 -3.44 20.59
N GLU A 89 9.94 -2.52 20.66
CA GLU A 89 11.38 -2.81 20.62
C GLU A 89 12.00 -2.42 21.97
N ASP A 90 13.32 -2.42 22.09
CA ASP A 90 13.98 -2.01 23.33
C ASP A 90 13.75 -0.52 23.66
N TYR A 91 13.88 -0.20 24.95
CA TYR A 91 13.87 1.17 25.42
C TYR A 91 15.21 1.84 25.11
N ASP A 92 15.17 3.04 24.52
CA ASP A 92 16.38 3.81 24.25
C ASP A 92 16.70 4.69 25.45
N GLU A 93 17.73 4.29 26.20
CA GLU A 93 18.22 5.02 27.37
C GLU A 93 18.77 6.42 27.05
N SER A 94 19.28 6.64 25.83
CA SER A 94 19.89 7.92 25.45
C SER A 94 18.86 9.04 25.27
N ILE A 95 17.69 8.69 24.73
CA ILE A 95 16.57 9.62 24.51
C ILE A 95 15.43 9.42 25.50
N LYS A 96 15.55 8.43 26.40
CA LYS A 96 14.58 8.04 27.42
C LYS A 96 13.18 7.79 26.84
N LYS A 97 13.11 6.98 25.77
CA LYS A 97 11.87 6.69 25.06
C LYS A 97 11.76 5.22 24.70
N GLN A 98 10.53 4.71 24.79
CA GLN A 98 10.16 3.41 24.25
C GLN A 98 10.23 3.44 22.71
N LEU A 99 10.95 2.49 22.12
CA LEU A 99 10.98 2.31 20.67
C LEU A 99 9.96 1.26 20.21
N ALA A 100 9.62 1.33 18.93
CA ALA A 100 8.77 0.37 18.24
C ALA A 100 9.11 0.32 16.74
N GLY A 101 8.94 -0.85 16.12
CA GLY A 101 8.92 -1.03 14.67
C GLY A 101 7.51 -0.89 14.11
N ILE A 102 7.39 -0.31 12.91
CA ILE A 102 6.17 -0.43 12.11
C ILE A 102 6.20 -1.80 11.44
N GLU A 103 5.10 -2.55 11.54
CA GLU A 103 4.93 -3.83 10.85
C GLU A 103 3.56 -3.87 10.16
N ILE A 104 3.57 -4.02 8.83
CA ILE A 104 2.38 -4.17 7.99
C ILE A 104 2.43 -5.54 7.32
N THR A 105 1.55 -6.43 7.74
CA THR A 105 1.49 -7.80 7.24
C THR A 105 0.34 -7.96 6.27
N VAL A 106 0.62 -8.49 5.09
CA VAL A 106 -0.37 -8.85 4.05
C VAL A 106 -0.47 -10.36 3.95
N SER A 107 -1.67 -10.91 4.17
CA SER A 107 -1.94 -12.34 4.06
C SER A 107 -2.57 -12.68 2.71
N LEU A 108 -1.81 -13.35 1.84
CA LEU A 108 -2.29 -13.89 0.56
C LEU A 108 -2.56 -15.40 0.69
N SER A 109 -3.15 -16.01 -0.34
CA SER A 109 -3.51 -17.44 -0.31
C SER A 109 -2.30 -18.37 -0.19
N ASP A 110 -1.17 -17.97 -0.75
CA ASP A 110 0.03 -18.78 -0.95
C ASP A 110 1.28 -18.20 -0.27
N GLN A 111 1.21 -16.97 0.24
CA GLN A 111 2.34 -16.27 0.84
C GLN A 111 1.90 -15.19 1.82
N GLN A 112 2.85 -14.74 2.64
CA GLN A 112 2.74 -13.56 3.49
C GLN A 112 3.76 -12.52 3.04
N ILE A 113 3.36 -11.25 2.97
CA ILE A 113 4.26 -10.15 2.68
C ILE A 113 4.31 -9.25 3.91
N SER A 114 5.49 -9.03 4.46
CA SER A 114 5.71 -8.16 5.62
C SER A 114 6.45 -6.90 5.21
N TYR A 115 5.87 -5.73 5.46
CA TYR A 115 6.54 -4.44 5.32
C TYR A 115 6.94 -3.94 6.69
N SER A 116 8.24 -3.78 6.94
CA SER A 116 8.76 -3.34 8.23
C SER A 116 9.50 -2.01 8.12
N SER A 117 9.41 -1.16 9.15
CA SER A 117 10.19 0.08 9.19
C SER A 117 11.69 -0.22 9.12
N ARG A 118 12.44 0.61 8.38
CA ARG A 118 13.91 0.50 8.21
C ARG A 118 14.70 0.48 9.53
N ARG A 119 14.15 1.11 10.57
CA ARG A 119 14.69 1.15 11.93
C ARG A 119 13.54 1.31 12.92
N ALA A 120 13.80 0.91 14.17
CA ALA A 120 12.92 1.25 15.27
C ALA A 120 12.77 2.78 15.38
N ILE A 121 11.55 3.23 15.67
CA ILE A 121 11.18 4.63 15.86
C ILE A 121 10.58 4.81 17.26
N VAL A 122 10.50 6.05 17.73
CA VAL A 122 9.80 6.33 18.99
C VAL A 122 8.36 5.80 18.90
N LEU A 123 7.89 5.11 19.94
CA LEU A 123 6.55 4.51 20.00
C LEU A 123 5.43 5.52 19.62
N SER A 124 5.54 6.78 20.04
CA SER A 124 4.57 7.82 19.67
C SER A 124 4.48 8.03 18.16
N ASN A 125 5.59 7.94 17.44
CA ASN A 125 5.62 8.07 15.98
C ASN A 125 4.98 6.84 15.32
N CYS A 126 5.24 5.64 15.84
CA CYS A 126 4.56 4.44 15.34
C CYS A 126 3.03 4.54 15.56
N LYS A 127 2.60 5.00 16.74
CA LYS A 127 1.18 5.21 17.05
C LYS A 127 0.54 6.28 16.17
N TRP A 128 1.30 7.30 15.77
CA TRP A 128 0.85 8.24 14.74
C TRP A 128 0.60 7.54 13.40
N PHE A 129 1.54 6.71 12.91
CA PHE A 129 1.31 5.91 11.70
C PHE A 129 0.12 4.96 11.83
N GLU A 130 -0.09 4.32 12.99
CA GLU A 130 -1.25 3.47 13.24
C GLU A 130 -2.56 4.27 13.15
N SER A 131 -2.58 5.51 13.64
CA SER A 131 -3.75 6.39 13.54
C SER A 131 -4.00 6.85 12.10
N GLU A 132 -2.94 7.18 11.36
CA GLU A 132 -3.03 7.55 9.95
C GLU A 132 -3.48 6.37 9.07
N TRP A 133 -2.98 5.16 9.36
CA TRP A 133 -3.46 3.93 8.75
C TRP A 133 -4.97 3.80 8.92
N LYS A 134 -5.47 3.88 10.16
CA LYS A 134 -6.91 3.81 10.44
C LYS A 134 -7.68 4.90 9.69
N ARG A 135 -7.18 6.13 9.70
CA ARG A 135 -7.81 7.27 9.01
C ARG A 135 -7.94 7.06 7.51
N VAL A 136 -6.86 6.67 6.83
CA VAL A 136 -6.88 6.56 5.36
C VAL A 136 -7.51 5.26 4.88
N THR A 137 -7.48 4.18 5.66
CA THR A 137 -8.04 2.87 5.25
C THR A 137 -9.50 2.69 5.64
N GLN A 138 -10.06 3.59 6.47
CA GLN A 138 -11.46 3.54 6.86
C GLN A 138 -12.38 3.50 5.62
N ASN A 139 -13.19 2.44 5.54
CA ASN A 139 -14.13 2.17 4.44
C ASN A 139 -13.48 2.03 3.04
N GLN A 140 -12.17 1.82 2.96
CA GLN A 140 -11.47 1.59 1.70
C GLN A 140 -11.37 0.09 1.41
N LYS A 141 -11.73 -0.31 0.18
CA LYS A 141 -11.62 -1.73 -0.24
C LYS A 141 -10.16 -2.14 -0.50
N HIS A 142 -9.37 -1.22 -1.05
CA HIS A 142 -7.98 -1.49 -1.41
C HIS A 142 -7.05 -0.41 -0.83
N VAL A 143 -5.78 -0.78 -0.68
CA VAL A 143 -4.67 0.11 -0.31
C VAL A 143 -3.43 -0.33 -1.06
N CYS A 144 -2.64 0.64 -1.50
CA CYS A 144 -1.34 0.41 -2.11
C CYS A 144 -0.23 0.62 -1.09
N LEU A 145 0.73 -0.29 -1.05
CA LEU A 145 1.94 -0.21 -0.24
C LEU A 145 3.15 -0.06 -1.17
N SER A 146 4.13 0.75 -0.76
CA SER A 146 5.41 0.89 -1.46
C SER A 146 6.54 0.54 -0.51
N GLY A 147 7.54 -0.16 -1.06
CA GLY A 147 8.69 -0.57 -0.31
C GLY A 147 9.70 -1.38 -1.13
N PRO A 148 11.01 -1.17 -0.93
CA PRO A 148 12.03 -2.01 -1.53
C PRO A 148 12.04 -3.39 -0.84
N ARG A 149 12.71 -4.36 -1.46
CA ARG A 149 12.87 -5.69 -0.87
C ARG A 149 13.76 -5.59 0.37
N GLY A 150 13.37 -6.29 1.44
CA GLY A 150 14.16 -6.42 2.66
C GLY A 150 15.29 -7.44 2.50
N SER A 151 16.22 -7.44 3.45
CA SER A 151 17.19 -8.52 3.58
C SER A 151 16.46 -9.75 4.14
N ASP A 152 16.41 -10.80 3.33
CA ASP A 152 15.96 -12.17 3.64
C ASP A 152 14.46 -12.42 3.52
N ASP A 153 14.09 -13.32 2.60
CA ASP A 153 12.79 -14.00 2.62
C ASP A 153 12.93 -15.16 3.63
N GLU A 154 12.05 -15.24 4.61
CA GLU A 154 12.04 -16.35 5.56
C GLU A 154 11.05 -17.44 5.11
N MET A 155 11.44 -18.71 5.25
CA MET A 155 10.48 -19.81 5.21
C MET A 155 10.03 -20.10 6.64
N SER A 156 8.87 -19.58 7.04
CA SER A 156 8.23 -19.96 8.31
C SER A 156 7.29 -21.15 8.06
N GLY A 157 7.82 -22.37 8.16
CA GLY A 157 7.06 -23.59 7.89
C GLY A 157 6.77 -23.82 6.39
N VAL A 158 5.49 -23.86 6.01
CA VAL A 158 5.02 -24.19 4.64
C VAL A 158 4.74 -22.94 3.78
N GLN A 159 4.65 -21.75 4.37
CA GLN A 159 4.33 -20.51 3.63
C GLN A 159 5.58 -19.68 3.34
N LYS A 160 5.66 -19.16 2.10
CA LYS A 160 6.69 -18.19 1.68
C LYS A 160 6.42 -16.85 2.38
N GLN A 161 7.40 -16.32 3.11
CA GLN A 161 7.34 -14.96 3.65
C GLN A 161 8.28 -14.06 2.85
N THR A 162 7.74 -12.98 2.30
CA THR A 162 8.53 -11.95 1.63
C THR A 162 8.62 -10.71 2.49
N ASN A 163 9.84 -10.31 2.82
CA ASN A 163 10.10 -9.13 3.62
C ASN A 163 10.39 -7.92 2.72
N ARG A 164 9.81 -6.78 3.06
CA ARG A 164 9.98 -5.49 2.39
C ARG A 164 10.21 -4.41 3.42
N MET A 165 10.92 -3.36 3.06
CA MET A 165 11.02 -2.18 3.90
C MET A 165 9.80 -1.29 3.65
N PHE A 166 9.13 -0.84 4.70
CA PHE A 166 8.02 0.08 4.60
C PHE A 166 8.51 1.48 4.21
N ASP A 167 8.02 1.99 3.08
CA ASP A 167 8.25 3.38 2.67
C ASP A 167 6.98 4.22 2.73
N LYS A 168 5.86 3.78 2.13
CA LYS A 168 4.61 4.56 2.09
C LYS A 168 3.37 3.71 1.80
N PHE A 169 2.20 4.21 2.16
CA PHE A 169 0.91 3.63 1.79
C PHE A 169 -0.06 4.68 1.26
N LYS A 170 -0.97 4.26 0.36
CA LYS A 170 -1.94 5.15 -0.29
C LYS A 170 -3.31 4.51 -0.48
N THR A 171 -4.34 5.31 -0.25
CA THR A 171 -5.74 5.02 -0.59
C THR A 171 -6.35 6.25 -1.31
N GLN A 172 -7.65 6.20 -1.63
CA GLN A 172 -8.36 7.38 -2.13
C GLN A 172 -8.43 8.52 -1.10
N HIS A 173 -8.25 8.22 0.19
CA HIS A 173 -8.30 9.20 1.28
C HIS A 173 -6.94 9.88 1.57
N GLY A 174 -5.87 9.46 0.88
CA GLY A 174 -4.57 10.10 0.99
C GLY A 174 -3.39 9.13 0.94
N CYS A 175 -2.19 9.71 0.97
CA CYS A 175 -0.92 9.02 1.02
C CYS A 175 -0.18 9.38 2.32
N VAL A 176 0.47 8.41 2.93
CA VAL A 176 1.26 8.56 4.16
C VAL A 176 2.60 7.87 3.96
N SER A 177 3.68 8.58 4.26
CA SER A 177 5.05 8.12 4.02
C SER A 177 5.93 8.13 5.26
N TYR A 178 6.89 7.20 5.29
CA TYR A 178 7.92 7.09 6.31
C TYR A 178 8.84 8.32 6.31
N PHE A 179 9.25 8.78 5.13
CA PHE A 179 10.01 10.03 4.98
C PHE A 179 9.08 11.19 4.63
N HIS A 180 9.37 12.35 5.21
CA HIS A 180 8.57 13.54 4.99
C HIS A 180 8.63 13.98 3.52
N GLY A 181 7.45 14.18 2.91
CA GLY A 181 7.32 14.66 1.53
C GLY A 181 7.35 13.58 0.43
N ASP A 182 7.55 12.31 0.78
CA ASP A 182 7.64 11.20 -0.19
C ASP A 182 6.33 10.81 -0.88
N CYS A 183 5.23 11.46 -0.51
CA CYS A 183 3.93 11.38 -1.20
C CYS A 183 3.71 12.55 -2.18
N ASP A 184 4.66 13.48 -2.31
CA ASP A 184 4.55 14.68 -3.15
C ASP A 184 5.75 14.77 -4.08
N LEU A 185 5.51 14.57 -5.38
CA LEU A 185 6.55 14.65 -6.40
C LEU A 185 7.17 16.05 -6.46
N GLN A 186 6.39 17.13 -6.31
CA GLN A 186 6.93 18.48 -6.37
C GLN A 186 7.87 18.76 -5.20
N TYR A 187 7.52 18.26 -4.02
CA TYR A 187 8.42 18.30 -2.86
C TYR A 187 9.75 17.60 -3.18
N ARG A 188 9.71 16.39 -3.75
CA ARG A 188 10.95 15.64 -4.09
C ARG A 188 11.76 16.31 -5.20
N LEU A 189 11.13 16.86 -6.23
CA LEU A 189 11.80 17.61 -7.29
C LEU A 189 12.50 18.86 -6.75
N ALA A 190 11.91 19.52 -5.76
CA ALA A 190 12.52 20.66 -5.07
C ALA A 190 13.69 20.26 -4.13
N GLN A 191 13.93 18.96 -3.95
CA GLN A 191 15.04 18.39 -3.17
C GLN A 191 16.02 17.65 -4.09
N ASP A 192 16.21 18.15 -5.32
CA ASP A 192 17.14 17.64 -6.33
C ASP A 192 16.84 16.21 -6.81
N CYS A 193 15.60 15.71 -6.67
CA CYS A 193 15.20 14.50 -7.36
C CYS A 193 15.19 14.71 -8.89
N VAL A 194 15.71 13.71 -9.61
CA VAL A 194 15.50 13.57 -11.06
C VAL A 194 14.55 12.41 -11.30
N ALA A 195 13.26 12.71 -11.50
CA ALA A 195 12.27 11.68 -11.79
C ALA A 195 12.46 11.14 -13.23
N GLN A 196 12.60 9.83 -13.37
CA GLN A 196 12.91 9.19 -14.66
C GLN A 196 11.86 8.14 -15.02
N PRO A 197 10.95 8.43 -15.98
CA PRO A 197 10.14 7.40 -16.61
C PRO A 197 11.09 6.58 -17.49
N LYS A 198 11.33 5.32 -17.13
CA LYS A 198 12.21 4.45 -17.92
C LYS A 198 11.75 4.28 -19.36
#